data_AF-A0AAN5CHV6-F1
#
_entry.id   AF-A0AAN5CHV6-F1
#
_cell.length_a   1.000
_cell.length_b   1.000
_cell.length_c   1.000
_cell.angle_alpha   90.00
_cell.angle_beta   90.00
_cell.angle_gamma   90.00
#
_symmetry.space_group_name_H-M   'P 1'
#
loop_
_entity.id
_entity.type
_entity.pdbx_description
1 polymer ?
#
loop_
_entity_poly.entity_id
_entity_poly.type
_entity_poly.pdbx_seq_one_letter_code
_entity_poly.pdbx_strand_id
1 'polypeptide(L)'
;RMESNGKPGLIHMSADAHKLLVTAYFGQYNTQSRGDVIIKGKGVMETFWLMGRANEAPARLATPPSLAAPPAPTDSPATVVRLSTLEVVESATNVGLYEEYLKT
;
A
#
# COMPACT_ATOMS: atom_id res chain seq x y z
N ARG A 1 -14.89 -7.59 8.39
CA ARG A 1 -13.74 -7.69 9.35
C ARG A 1 -12.42 -7.26 8.71
N MET A 2 -12.14 -7.69 7.47
CA MET A 2 -10.93 -7.26 6.75
C MET A 2 -11.05 -5.82 6.22
N GLU A 3 -12.17 -5.47 5.59
CA GLU A 3 -12.44 -4.11 5.08
C GLU A 3 -12.43 -3.04 6.19
N SER A 4 -13.02 -3.34 7.36
CA SER A 4 -13.11 -2.43 8.51
C SER A 4 -11.76 -2.13 9.15
N ASN A 5 -10.74 -2.93 8.86
CA ASN A 5 -9.35 -2.74 9.29
C ASN A 5 -8.42 -2.41 8.10
N GLY A 6 -9.00 -2.02 6.95
CA GLY A 6 -8.28 -1.72 5.72
C GLY A 6 -7.65 -0.33 5.72
N LYS A 7 -6.74 -0.09 4.76
CA LYS A 7 -6.21 1.23 4.43
C LYS A 7 -6.80 1.67 3.07
N PRO A 8 -7.23 2.94 2.90
CA PRO A 8 -7.77 3.41 1.63
C PRO A 8 -6.81 3.15 0.47
N GLY A 9 -7.33 2.62 -0.63
CA GLY A 9 -6.54 2.31 -1.83
C GLY A 9 -5.68 1.05 -1.74
N LEU A 10 -5.72 0.31 -0.62
CA LEU A 10 -5.04 -0.98 -0.49
C LEU A 10 -6.06 -2.10 -0.28
N ILE A 11 -5.76 -3.27 -0.82
CA ILE A 11 -6.59 -4.48 -0.66
C ILE A 11 -6.02 -5.30 0.49
N HIS A 12 -6.80 -5.39 1.56
CA HIS A 12 -6.47 -6.18 2.75
C HIS A 12 -6.87 -7.65 2.54
N MET A 13 -5.98 -8.59 2.90
CA MET A 13 -6.27 -10.02 2.81
C MET A 13 -5.78 -10.82 4.02
N SER A 14 -6.40 -11.97 4.23
CA SER A 14 -6.01 -12.98 5.22
C SER A 14 -4.77 -13.79 4.79
N ALA A 15 -4.08 -14.37 5.75
CA ALA A 15 -2.98 -15.32 5.51
C ALA A 15 -3.33 -16.47 4.55
N ASP A 16 -4.54 -17.04 4.62
CA ASP A 16 -4.93 -18.15 3.74
C ASP A 16 -5.04 -17.73 2.27
N ALA A 17 -5.56 -16.52 2.02
CA ALA A 17 -5.60 -15.92 0.69
C ALA A 17 -4.19 -15.62 0.16
N HIS A 18 -3.30 -15.09 1.01
CA HIS A 18 -1.90 -14.90 0.66
C HIS A 18 -1.21 -16.22 0.28
N LYS A 19 -1.39 -17.28 1.08
CA LYS A 19 -0.86 -18.61 0.78
C LYS A 19 -1.35 -19.12 -0.57
N LEU A 20 -2.65 -19.00 -0.86
CA LEU A 20 -3.22 -19.41 -2.15
C LEU A 20 -2.57 -18.64 -3.31
N LEU A 21 -2.39 -17.32 -3.20
CA LEU A 21 -1.76 -16.53 -4.26
C LEU A 21 -0.31 -16.94 -4.50
N VAL A 22 0.46 -17.15 -3.42
CA VAL A 22 1.87 -17.55 -3.53
C VAL A 22 2.03 -18.97 -4.06
N THR A 23 1.14 -19.91 -3.69
CA THR A 23 1.26 -21.31 -4.10
C THR A 23 0.65 -21.59 -5.48
N ALA A 24 -0.56 -21.12 -5.75
CA ALA A 24 -1.28 -21.42 -7.00
C ALA A 24 -0.92 -20.46 -8.14
N TYR A 25 -0.49 -19.23 -7.82
CA TYR A 25 -0.18 -18.18 -8.79
C TYR A 25 1.23 -17.62 -8.56
N PHE A 26 2.20 -18.51 -8.36
CA PHE A 26 3.58 -18.16 -8.05
C PHE A 26 4.13 -17.09 -9.00
N GLY A 27 4.65 -16.00 -8.42
CA GLY A 27 5.25 -14.88 -9.16
C GLY A 27 4.26 -13.98 -9.93
N GLN A 28 2.95 -14.24 -9.89
CA GLN A 28 1.97 -13.42 -10.61
C GLN A 28 1.46 -12.22 -9.79
N TYR A 29 1.53 -12.31 -8.46
CA TYR A 29 1.02 -11.29 -7.55
C TYR A 29 2.10 -10.84 -6.59
N ASN A 30 2.15 -9.53 -6.34
CA ASN A 30 2.99 -8.95 -5.30
C ASN A 30 2.16 -8.71 -4.05
N THR A 31 2.61 -9.22 -2.92
CA THR A 31 1.93 -9.09 -1.62
C THR A 31 2.93 -8.63 -0.57
N GLN A 32 2.47 -7.84 0.40
CA GLN A 32 3.28 -7.34 1.51
C GLN A 32 2.67 -7.77 2.84
N SER A 33 3.49 -8.26 3.79
CA SER A 33 3.02 -8.51 5.16
C SER A 33 2.63 -7.19 5.81
N ARG A 34 1.43 -7.15 6.39
CA ARG A 34 0.99 -6.06 7.26
C ARG A 34 1.49 -6.29 8.70
N GLY A 35 1.71 -7.55 9.06
CA GLY A 35 1.92 -8.00 10.43
C GLY A 35 0.63 -8.45 11.11
N ASP A 36 0.72 -8.55 12.44
CA ASP A 36 -0.33 -9.08 13.30
C ASP A 36 -1.41 -8.03 13.64
N VAL A 37 -2.67 -8.43 13.47
CA VAL A 37 -3.84 -7.55 13.68
C VAL A 37 -4.86 -8.26 14.56
N ILE A 38 -5.45 -7.53 15.50
CA ILE A 38 -6.54 -8.04 16.34
C ILE A 38 -7.83 -8.09 15.52
N ILE A 39 -8.28 -9.30 15.21
CA ILE A 39 -9.54 -9.54 14.53
C ILE A 39 -10.56 -9.95 15.58
N LYS A 40 -11.56 -9.08 15.82
CA LYS A 40 -12.65 -9.33 16.77
C LYS A 40 -13.22 -10.74 16.58
N GLY A 41 -13.16 -11.62 17.59
CA GLY A 41 -13.65 -13.00 17.54
C GLY A 41 -12.78 -14.00 16.78
N LYS A 42 -11.55 -13.63 16.40
CA LYS A 42 -10.50 -14.55 15.89
C LYS A 42 -9.20 -14.42 16.70
N GLY A 43 -8.99 -13.29 17.39
CA GLY A 43 -7.76 -13.02 18.14
C GLY A 43 -6.72 -12.31 17.27
N VAL A 44 -5.46 -12.48 17.61
CA VAL A 44 -4.34 -11.98 16.81
C VAL A 44 -4.21 -12.82 15.55
N MET A 45 -4.08 -12.16 14.40
CA MET A 45 -3.94 -12.83 13.11
C MET A 45 -3.01 -12.04 12.19
N GLU A 46 -2.07 -12.75 11.56
CA GLU A 46 -1.25 -12.18 10.50
C GLU A 46 -2.10 -11.88 9.25
N THR A 47 -1.86 -10.72 8.65
CA THR A 47 -2.57 -10.22 7.47
C THR A 47 -1.63 -9.60 6.45
N PHE A 48 -2.10 -9.45 5.22
CA PHE A 48 -1.29 -9.01 4.09
C PHE A 48 -2.00 -7.95 3.25
N TRP A 49 -1.23 -7.14 2.54
CA TRP A 49 -1.70 -6.24 1.49
C TRP A 49 -1.45 -6.86 0.11
N LEU A 50 -2.43 -6.80 -0.78
CA LEU A 50 -2.20 -7.02 -2.21
C LEU A 50 -1.67 -5.73 -2.83
N MET A 51 -0.46 -5.76 -3.36
CA MET A 51 0.14 -4.61 -4.04
C MET A 51 -0.24 -4.56 -5.53
N GLY A 52 -0.57 -5.70 -6.13
CA GLY A 52 -1.01 -5.81 -7.51
C GLY A 52 -0.48 -7.06 -8.20
N ARG A 53 -0.58 -7.10 -9.52
CA ARG A 53 0.01 -8.14 -10.37
C ARG A 53 1.46 -7.77 -10.68
N ALA A 54 2.36 -8.76 -10.67
CA ALA A 54 3.78 -8.53 -10.91
C ALA A 54 4.10 -8.04 -12.33
N ASN A 55 3.24 -8.38 -13.31
CA ASN A 55 3.42 -8.05 -14.72
C ASN A 55 2.53 -6.90 -15.22
N GLU A 56 1.80 -6.22 -14.33
CA GLU A 56 0.96 -5.10 -14.69
C GLU A 56 1.71 -3.80 -14.38
N ALA A 57 2.07 -3.05 -15.42
CA ALA A 57 2.55 -1.68 -15.24
C ALA A 57 1.49 -0.89 -14.47
N PRO A 58 1.86 0.03 -13.56
CA PRO A 58 0.88 0.77 -12.76
C PRO A 58 -0.03 1.59 -13.68
N ALA A 59 -1.18 1.04 -14.04
CA ALA A 59 -2.12 1.58 -15.02
C ALA A 59 -2.94 2.75 -14.47
N ARG A 60 -2.35 3.59 -13.62
CA ARG A 60 -3.06 4.66 -12.92
C ARG A 60 -2.74 6.07 -13.40
N LEU A 61 -1.85 6.25 -14.36
CA LEU A 61 -1.59 7.57 -14.97
C LEU A 61 -1.37 7.48 -16.49
N ALA A 62 -2.03 6.54 -17.18
CA ALA A 62 -2.27 6.76 -18.60
C ALA A 62 -3.21 7.97 -18.66
N THR A 63 -2.63 9.16 -18.81
CA THR A 63 -3.35 10.39 -19.14
C THR A 63 -4.44 10.05 -20.14
N PRO A 64 -5.70 10.49 -19.94
CA PRO A 64 -6.68 10.38 -21.01
C PRO A 64 -6.01 10.94 -22.28
N PRO A 65 -6.15 10.29 -23.45
CA PRO A 65 -5.58 10.82 -24.67
C PRO A 65 -6.04 12.26 -24.79
N SER A 66 -5.10 13.19 -24.64
CA SER A 66 -5.33 14.62 -24.69
C SER A 66 -5.93 14.93 -26.05
N LEU A 67 -7.26 15.01 -26.13
CA LEU A 67 -7.96 15.66 -27.23
C LEU A 67 -7.43 17.09 -27.25
N ALA A 68 -6.51 17.34 -28.18
CA ALA A 68 -5.74 18.56 -28.42
C ALA A 68 -6.30 19.81 -27.72
N ALA A 69 -5.67 20.22 -26.63
CA ALA A 69 -5.82 21.58 -26.12
C ALA A 69 -5.16 22.56 -27.11
N PRO A 70 -5.83 23.65 -27.53
CA PRO A 70 -5.26 24.63 -28.46
C PRO A 70 -4.01 25.32 -27.87
N PRO A 71 -3.08 25.80 -28.70
CA PRO A 71 -1.79 26.33 -28.27
C PRO A 71 -1.96 27.57 -27.37
N ALA A 72 -1.17 27.58 -26.29
CA ALA A 72 -1.18 28.53 -25.18
C ALA A 72 -1.03 30.01 -25.58
N PRO A 73 -1.64 30.96 -24.82
CA PRO A 73 -1.12 32.31 -24.73
C PRO A 73 -0.03 32.41 -23.66
N THR A 74 1.07 32.99 -24.09
CA THR A 74 2.28 33.37 -23.36
C THR A 74 1.96 34.46 -22.33
N ASP A 75 2.30 34.27 -21.05
CA ASP A 75 2.88 35.34 -20.22
C ASP A 75 3.66 34.80 -19.00
N SER A 76 4.96 35.15 -18.98
CA SER A 76 5.94 35.42 -17.92
C SER A 76 5.92 34.79 -16.49
N PRO A 77 7.11 34.74 -15.84
CA PRO A 77 7.44 33.73 -14.83
C PRO A 77 7.24 34.23 -13.39
N ALA A 78 6.49 33.46 -12.59
CA ALA A 78 6.46 33.65 -11.14
C ALA A 78 7.38 32.62 -10.46
N THR A 79 8.43 33.17 -9.86
CA THR A 79 9.46 32.63 -8.97
C THR A 79 9.16 31.31 -8.25
N VAL A 80 10.11 30.38 -8.45
CA VAL A 80 10.32 29.14 -7.70
C VAL A 80 10.56 29.44 -6.21
N VAL A 81 9.74 28.86 -5.33
CA VAL A 81 10.11 28.65 -3.92
C VAL A 81 10.17 27.15 -3.67
N ARG A 82 11.40 26.64 -3.61
CA ARG A 82 11.71 25.25 -3.24
C ARG A 82 11.62 25.13 -1.72
N LEU A 83 10.57 24.48 -1.22
CA LEU A 83 10.51 24.06 0.19
C LEU A 83 11.02 22.63 0.31
N SER A 84 12.29 22.49 0.68
CA SER A 84 12.92 21.23 1.06
C SER A 84 12.74 20.99 2.56
N THR A 85 12.12 19.88 2.97
CA THR A 85 12.18 19.35 4.35
C THR A 85 11.93 17.84 4.27
N LEU A 86 13.02 17.07 4.20
CA LEU A 86 13.59 16.21 5.26
C LEU A 86 12.92 14.82 5.33
N GLU A 87 13.65 13.84 4.81
CA GLU A 87 13.41 12.42 5.00
C GLU A 87 13.59 12.05 6.48
N VAL A 88 12.53 11.54 7.10
CA VAL A 88 12.65 10.78 8.34
C VAL A 88 12.66 9.31 7.94
N VAL A 89 13.87 8.75 7.90
CA VAL A 89 14.07 7.30 7.92
C VAL A 89 13.84 6.85 9.35
N GLU A 90 12.62 6.38 9.64
CA GLU A 90 12.36 5.70 10.91
C GLU A 90 12.45 4.19 10.68
N SER A 91 13.68 3.67 10.80
CA SER A 91 13.91 2.24 10.97
C SER A 91 13.52 1.85 12.39
N ALA A 92 12.21 1.73 12.64
CA ALA A 92 11.71 1.12 13.86
C ALA A 92 11.83 -0.39 13.71
N THR A 93 12.71 -0.99 14.51
CA THR A 93 12.72 -2.43 14.77
C THR A 93 11.30 -2.85 15.15
N ASN A 94 10.73 -3.78 14.37
CA ASN A 94 9.39 -4.30 14.53
C ASN A 94 9.32 -5.21 15.76
N VAL A 95 9.44 -4.63 16.96
CA VAL A 95 9.09 -5.29 18.22
C VAL A 95 7.57 -5.28 18.29
N GLY A 96 6.99 -6.47 18.11
CA GLY A 96 5.55 -6.66 18.06
C GLY A 96 4.85 -6.08 19.28
N LEU A 97 3.89 -5.19 19.04
CA LEU A 97 3.02 -4.53 20.02
C LEU A 97 2.23 -5.49 20.95
N TYR A 98 2.36 -6.80 20.76
CA TYR A 98 1.56 -7.84 21.43
C TYR A 98 2.30 -8.59 22.56
N GLU A 99 3.62 -8.41 22.73
CA GLU A 99 4.37 -9.02 23.84
C GLU A 99 3.87 -8.57 25.23
N GLU A 100 3.33 -7.35 25.33
CA GLU A 100 2.79 -6.80 26.58
C GLU A 100 1.45 -7.43 26.98
N TYR A 101 0.65 -7.91 26.01
CA TYR A 101 -0.67 -8.48 26.26
C TYR A 101 -0.65 -9.96 26.69
N LEU A 102 0.48 -10.65 26.56
CA LEU A 102 0.64 -12.05 26.95
C LEU A 102 1.12 -12.24 28.39
N LYS A 103 1.31 -11.16 29.16
CA LYS A 103 1.77 -11.17 30.57
C LYS A 103 0.66 -11.25 31.62
N THR A 104 -0.51 -11.80 31.31
CA THR A 104 -1.58 -11.99 32.32
C THR A 104 -2.21 -13.35 32.19
#